data_AF-A0A562S6B4-F1
#
_entry.id   AF-A0A562S6B4-F1
#
_cell.length_a   1.000
_cell.length_b   1.000
_cell.length_c   1.000
_cell.angle_alpha   90.00
_cell.angle_beta   90.00
_cell.angle_gamma   90.00
#
_symmetry.space_group_name_H-M   'P 1'
#
loop_
_entity.id
_entity.type
_entity.pdbx_description
1 polymer ?
#
loop_
_entity_poly.entity_id
_entity_poly.type
_entity_poly.pdbx_seq_one_letter_code
_entity_poly.pdbx_strand_id
1 'polypeptide(L)'
;MGGNCRGFTLMEVLIVVGIMGFMAAMVLPFGGMVREAERERATLAAMDALEEALLGHSQLVDPLDKGRIIGGYVGDMGAWPDLFQPGAADGKPGDTRGEFTKNRFQWKDFTKVTDPKAPSLGQPRGLWTRHLPGSADTRWQGPYLRDPRGKTKSLARHYASSQKDYEGMDTLDREYFHLLQAGEQLRDGWGQAFRFFISPDPEESGSDANALFWIISMGPDGMATLPDDIKDYNPDASHNQDNIVRKFRKHQWQDIMEKQSRISTITQRLIFITEDRLDSAVKAIVGDAPAGANTGYTADLLDWPQLWNRACKNDEGHTVSCTGDNADSEGWQNLFHGESENNPFTYGQPRGLWDQTALEGIMRGSHELKESRFGVGWRHGYVPAPHGSAETLQDAWGRPLHFFNIKENEKDQLMVLSGGPSGSFCITGSDNKCLHMTDLENWTKTFSLKKNGTCTDDSPCYDPEHDLNRDNRIRILRMQDWTPGFLKLTIRFHNIEAACPGSGDEKIRCRIYGITGDKNQDPWVESGEWTWTEGENGTQDTCTSAFSFSDTDDSRLASGGRYLVCWKGGDDPPESCPSENCLIRIFSVYASPGRMVDRELVINFN
;
A
#
# COMPACT_ATOMS: atom_id res chain seq x y z
N MET A 1 15.04 -60.89 19.30
CA MET A 1 14.11 -60.72 18.16
C MET A 1 14.93 -60.41 16.92
N GLY A 2 15.16 -61.42 16.07
CA GLY A 2 15.93 -61.27 14.82
C GLY A 2 14.99 -60.85 13.70
N GLY A 3 15.05 -59.57 13.30
CA GLY A 3 14.34 -59.06 12.14
C GLY A 3 14.99 -59.57 10.87
N ASN A 4 14.35 -60.52 10.19
CA ASN A 4 14.74 -60.96 8.85
C ASN A 4 14.53 -59.80 7.86
N CYS A 5 15.58 -59.03 7.59
CA CYS A 5 15.64 -58.13 6.44
C CYS A 5 15.62 -58.98 5.17
N ARG A 6 14.43 -59.27 4.64
CA ARG A 6 14.27 -59.81 3.29
C ARG A 6 14.66 -58.70 2.32
N GLY A 7 15.85 -58.82 1.72
CA GLY A 7 16.27 -57.95 0.62
C GLY A 7 15.33 -58.09 -0.57
N PHE A 8 15.18 -57.01 -1.33
CA PHE A 8 14.40 -57.00 -2.58
C PHE A 8 14.89 -58.08 -3.54
N THR A 9 13.95 -58.82 -4.10
CA THR A 9 14.27 -59.79 -5.16
C THR A 9 14.64 -59.05 -6.44
N LEU A 10 15.51 -59.64 -7.27
CA LEU A 10 15.92 -59.09 -8.57
C LEU A 10 14.69 -58.71 -9.44
N MET A 11 13.61 -59.48 -9.34
CA MET A 11 12.37 -59.26 -10.06
C MET A 11 11.66 -57.97 -9.60
N GLU A 12 11.60 -57.71 -8.30
CA GLU A 12 10.99 -56.49 -7.77
C GLU A 12 11.79 -55.25 -8.19
N VAL A 13 13.14 -55.34 -8.21
CA VAL A 13 13.99 -54.25 -8.69
C VAL A 13 13.72 -53.95 -10.17
N LEU A 14 13.60 -54.98 -11.01
CA LEU A 14 13.29 -54.80 -12.44
C LEU A 14 11.90 -54.18 -12.67
N ILE A 15 10.90 -54.57 -11.85
CA ILE A 15 9.55 -53.97 -11.93
C ILE A 15 9.59 -52.50 -11.51
N VAL A 16 10.28 -52.16 -10.43
CA VAL A 16 10.41 -50.76 -9.96
C VAL A 16 11.13 -49.90 -11.01
N VAL A 17 12.22 -50.40 -11.59
CA VAL A 17 12.95 -49.67 -12.65
C VAL A 17 12.08 -49.51 -13.90
N GLY A 18 11.29 -50.52 -14.27
CA GLY A 18 10.35 -50.43 -15.40
C GLY A 18 9.24 -49.38 -15.17
N ILE A 19 8.65 -49.35 -13.97
CA ILE A 19 7.62 -48.37 -13.60
C ILE A 19 8.22 -46.96 -13.54
N MET A 20 9.41 -46.79 -12.96
CA MET A 20 10.11 -45.50 -12.94
C MET A 20 10.49 -45.02 -14.35
N GLY A 21 10.95 -45.92 -15.23
CA GLY A 21 11.25 -45.59 -16.63
C GLY A 21 9.99 -45.15 -17.40
N PHE A 22 8.86 -45.80 -17.16
CA PHE A 22 7.58 -45.43 -17.76
C PHE A 22 7.06 -44.09 -17.23
N MET A 23 7.11 -43.84 -15.92
CA MET A 23 6.73 -42.56 -15.32
C MET A 23 7.63 -41.42 -15.83
N ALA A 24 8.94 -41.64 -15.93
CA ALA A 24 9.86 -40.65 -16.50
C ALA A 24 9.53 -40.32 -17.96
N ALA A 25 9.22 -41.34 -18.78
CA ALA A 25 8.82 -41.15 -20.18
C ALA A 25 7.50 -40.37 -20.33
N MET A 26 6.57 -40.53 -19.39
CA MET A 26 5.33 -39.75 -19.36
C MET A 26 5.52 -38.30 -18.93
N VAL A 27 6.49 -38.00 -18.06
CA VAL A 27 6.73 -36.64 -17.54
C VAL A 27 7.49 -35.75 -18.54
N LEU A 28 8.37 -36.32 -19.37
CA LEU A 28 9.16 -35.56 -20.34
C LEU A 28 8.36 -34.66 -21.32
N PRO A 29 7.26 -35.12 -21.96
CA PRO A 29 6.48 -34.24 -22.85
C PRO A 29 5.80 -33.07 -22.11
N PHE A 30 5.47 -33.21 -20.82
CA PHE A 30 4.90 -32.11 -20.03
C PHE A 30 5.91 -30.98 -19.77
N GLY A 31 7.21 -31.28 -19.70
CA GLY A 31 8.24 -30.26 -19.50
C GLY A 31 8.36 -29.26 -20.66
N GLY A 32 8.02 -29.68 -21.89
CA GLY A 32 7.95 -28.79 -23.06
C GLY A 32 6.76 -27.84 -22.99
N MET A 33 5.56 -28.38 -22.73
CA MET A 33 4.31 -27.62 -22.69
C MET A 33 4.31 -26.55 -21.59
N VAL A 34 4.83 -26.86 -20.39
CA VAL A 34 4.91 -25.86 -19.30
C VAL A 34 5.82 -24.69 -19.67
N ARG A 35 6.95 -24.97 -20.32
CA ARG A 35 7.88 -23.93 -20.78
C ARG A 35 7.28 -23.09 -21.90
N GLU A 36 6.51 -23.68 -22.80
CA GLU A 36 5.82 -22.93 -23.86
C GLU A 36 4.74 -22.01 -23.28
N ALA A 37 3.92 -22.50 -22.36
CA ALA A 37 2.91 -21.69 -21.67
C ALA A 37 3.54 -20.54 -20.86
N GLU A 38 4.68 -20.77 -20.21
CA GLU A 38 5.43 -19.72 -19.51
C GLU A 38 5.95 -18.64 -20.47
N ARG A 39 6.45 -19.05 -21.64
CA ARG A 39 6.96 -18.12 -22.66
C ARG A 39 5.84 -17.32 -23.30
N GLU A 40 4.72 -17.97 -23.63
CA GLU A 40 3.52 -17.29 -24.10
C GLU A 40 3.03 -16.25 -23.08
N ARG A 41 2.96 -16.64 -21.80
CA ARG A 41 2.60 -15.71 -20.71
C ARG A 41 3.58 -14.55 -20.59
N ALA A 42 4.88 -14.80 -20.74
CA ALA A 42 5.90 -13.75 -20.74
C ALA A 42 5.78 -12.81 -21.95
N THR A 43 5.43 -13.34 -23.14
CA THR A 43 5.15 -12.56 -24.34
C THR A 43 3.93 -11.65 -24.14
N LEU A 44 2.84 -12.18 -23.61
CA LEU A 44 1.63 -11.41 -23.32
C LEU A 44 1.92 -10.31 -22.30
N ALA A 45 2.63 -10.61 -21.21
CA ALA A 45 3.04 -9.62 -20.22
C ALA A 45 3.94 -8.52 -20.83
N ALA A 46 4.83 -8.86 -21.75
CA ALA A 46 5.65 -7.88 -22.46
C ALA A 46 4.82 -7.01 -23.41
N MET A 47 3.81 -7.57 -24.08
CA MET A 47 2.85 -6.80 -24.89
C MET A 47 1.97 -5.89 -24.04
N ASP A 48 1.55 -6.33 -22.86
CA ASP A 48 0.79 -5.51 -21.90
C ASP A 48 1.64 -4.33 -21.42
N ALA A 49 2.92 -4.55 -21.10
CA ALA A 49 3.84 -3.46 -20.76
C ALA A 49 4.07 -2.49 -21.93
N LEU A 50 4.08 -2.99 -23.17
CA LEU A 50 4.16 -2.15 -24.37
C LEU A 50 2.90 -1.33 -24.58
N GLU A 51 1.73 -1.92 -24.36
CA GLU A 51 0.44 -1.23 -24.38
C GLU A 51 0.40 -0.11 -23.35
N GLU A 52 0.80 -0.39 -22.11
CA GLU A 52 0.89 0.58 -21.03
C GLU A 52 1.88 1.72 -21.36
N ALA A 53 3.03 1.39 -21.95
CA ALA A 53 4.01 2.39 -22.37
C ALA A 53 3.53 3.26 -23.55
N LEU A 54 2.73 2.70 -24.45
CA LEU A 54 2.18 3.41 -25.61
C LEU A 54 0.99 4.29 -25.23
N LEU A 55 0.01 3.73 -24.54
CA LEU A 55 -1.28 4.34 -24.25
C LEU A 55 -1.38 4.99 -22.86
N GLY A 56 -0.46 4.66 -21.97
CA GLY A 56 -0.47 5.07 -20.56
C GLY A 56 -1.23 4.08 -19.68
N HIS A 57 -0.87 4.02 -18.39
CA HIS A 57 -1.63 3.26 -17.41
C HIS A 57 -2.76 4.12 -16.85
N SER A 58 -3.96 3.56 -16.72
CA SER A 58 -5.07 4.28 -16.06
C SER A 58 -4.82 4.51 -14.56
N GLN A 59 -3.86 3.81 -13.95
CA GLN A 59 -3.59 3.87 -12.51
C GLN A 59 -2.24 4.50 -12.14
N LEU A 60 -1.33 4.75 -13.10
CA LEU A 60 -0.04 5.40 -12.79
C LEU A 60 -0.20 6.92 -12.80
N VAL A 61 -0.21 7.46 -11.59
CA VAL A 61 -0.04 8.89 -11.34
C VAL A 61 1.45 9.17 -11.24
N ASP A 62 1.93 10.21 -11.94
CA ASP A 62 3.31 10.67 -11.85
C ASP A 62 3.66 10.92 -10.36
N PRO A 63 4.73 10.30 -9.83
CA PRO A 63 5.09 10.43 -8.42
C PRO A 63 5.60 11.83 -8.06
N LEU A 64 6.10 12.62 -9.02
CA LEU A 64 6.59 13.99 -8.82
C LEU A 64 5.48 15.01 -8.97
N ASP A 65 4.64 14.82 -9.99
CA ASP A 65 3.39 15.55 -10.12
C ASP A 65 2.25 14.58 -9.85
N LYS A 66 1.89 14.43 -8.56
CA LYS A 66 0.73 13.62 -8.10
C LYS A 66 -0.57 13.99 -8.86
N GLY A 67 -0.52 15.08 -9.65
CA GLY A 67 -1.40 15.62 -10.69
C GLY A 67 -1.59 14.84 -11.97
N ARG A 68 -0.50 14.33 -12.55
CA ARG A 68 -0.40 14.01 -13.98
C ARG A 68 -0.44 12.51 -14.17
N ILE A 69 -1.47 12.01 -14.85
CA ILE A 69 -1.45 10.63 -15.35
C ILE A 69 -0.46 10.60 -16.51
N ILE A 70 0.48 9.67 -16.47
CA ILE A 70 1.43 9.47 -17.57
C ILE A 70 0.63 8.83 -18.71
N GLY A 71 0.22 9.63 -19.70
CA GLY A 71 -0.60 9.19 -20.84
C GLY A 71 0.13 8.27 -21.83
N GLY A 72 1.23 7.67 -21.41
CA GLY A 72 2.17 6.93 -22.25
C GLY A 72 2.79 7.83 -23.32
N TYR A 73 3.49 7.20 -24.25
CA TYR A 73 4.12 7.90 -25.36
C TYR A 73 3.12 8.67 -26.22
N VAL A 74 1.96 8.07 -26.55
CA VAL A 74 0.95 8.72 -27.39
C VAL A 74 0.34 9.92 -26.66
N GLY A 75 0.13 9.82 -25.34
CA GLY A 75 -0.36 10.93 -24.53
C GLY A 75 0.57 12.12 -24.51
N ASP A 76 1.86 11.88 -24.35
CA ASP A 76 2.85 12.96 -24.27
C ASP A 76 3.20 13.54 -25.66
N MET A 77 3.32 12.68 -26.68
CA MET A 77 3.79 13.10 -28.01
C MET A 77 2.65 13.45 -28.97
N GLY A 78 1.44 12.92 -28.76
CA GLY A 78 0.28 13.08 -29.65
C GLY A 78 0.33 12.25 -30.94
N ALA A 79 1.30 11.34 -31.05
CA ALA A 79 1.54 10.49 -32.21
C ALA A 79 2.14 9.13 -31.81
N TRP A 80 2.04 8.15 -32.71
CA TRP A 80 2.75 6.87 -32.54
C TRP A 80 4.26 7.08 -32.50
N PRO A 81 5.02 6.23 -31.78
CA PRO A 81 6.47 6.31 -31.80
C PRO A 81 7.01 5.98 -33.19
N ASP A 82 7.98 6.78 -33.63
CA ASP A 82 8.74 6.49 -34.83
C ASP A 82 9.48 5.15 -34.70
N LEU A 83 9.50 4.38 -35.79
CA LEU A 83 10.23 3.13 -35.86
C LEU A 83 11.65 3.37 -36.33
N PHE A 84 12.61 2.75 -35.64
CA PHE A 84 14.04 2.84 -35.97
C PHE A 84 14.62 1.45 -36.23
N GLN A 85 15.41 1.29 -37.28
CA GLN A 85 16.07 0.03 -37.62
C GLN A 85 17.58 0.19 -37.73
N PRO A 86 18.37 -0.86 -37.46
CA PRO A 86 19.83 -0.79 -37.58
C PRO A 86 20.29 -0.89 -39.05
N GLY A 87 21.07 0.08 -39.52
CA GLY A 87 21.80 0.02 -40.80
C GLY A 87 21.01 0.22 -42.11
N ALA A 88 21.73 0.73 -43.12
CA ALA A 88 21.45 0.99 -44.56
C ALA A 88 20.12 1.70 -44.94
N ALA A 89 20.24 2.78 -45.73
CA ALA A 89 19.14 3.65 -46.16
C ALA A 89 18.00 2.95 -46.91
N ASP A 90 18.29 1.79 -47.53
CA ASP A 90 17.36 1.04 -48.38
C ASP A 90 16.47 0.08 -47.56
N GLY A 91 16.91 -0.28 -46.34
CA GLY A 91 16.10 -1.00 -45.35
C GLY A 91 15.62 -2.39 -45.72
N LYS A 92 16.21 -3.04 -46.72
CA LYS A 92 15.64 -4.26 -47.30
C LYS A 92 15.83 -5.48 -46.37
N PRO A 93 14.92 -6.45 -46.45
CA PRO A 93 15.14 -7.81 -45.95
C PRO A 93 16.52 -8.35 -46.33
N GLY A 94 17.29 -8.81 -45.33
CA GLY A 94 18.63 -9.40 -45.55
C GLY A 94 19.81 -8.43 -45.70
N ASP A 95 19.64 -7.12 -45.55
CA ASP A 95 20.78 -6.18 -45.60
C ASP A 95 21.78 -6.40 -44.45
N THR A 96 23.03 -5.94 -44.63
CA THR A 96 24.08 -6.00 -43.60
C THR A 96 23.87 -4.92 -42.54
N ARG A 97 23.16 -5.27 -41.46
CA ARG A 97 22.72 -4.36 -40.38
C ARG A 97 23.69 -4.17 -39.21
N GLY A 98 24.82 -4.88 -39.21
CA GLY A 98 25.80 -4.85 -38.14
C GLY A 98 27.12 -5.45 -38.57
N GLU A 99 28.07 -5.50 -37.64
CA GLU A 99 29.39 -6.09 -37.84
C GLU A 99 29.91 -6.79 -36.58
N PHE A 100 30.79 -7.78 -36.74
CA PHE A 100 31.44 -8.45 -35.63
C PHE A 100 32.71 -7.70 -35.18
N THR A 101 32.64 -7.08 -34.00
CA THR A 101 33.78 -6.41 -33.36
C THR A 101 34.21 -7.19 -32.12
N LYS A 102 35.44 -7.70 -32.10
CA LYS A 102 36.00 -8.52 -30.99
C LYS A 102 35.07 -9.70 -30.61
N ASN A 103 34.64 -10.47 -31.61
CA ASN A 103 33.74 -11.63 -31.48
C ASN A 103 32.36 -11.30 -30.87
N ARG A 104 31.93 -10.05 -30.97
CA ARG A 104 30.60 -9.61 -30.57
C ARG A 104 29.96 -8.87 -31.74
N PHE A 105 28.75 -9.29 -32.10
CA PHE A 105 27.95 -8.56 -33.08
C PHE A 105 27.57 -7.20 -32.51
N GLN A 106 27.82 -6.15 -33.27
CA GLN A 106 27.47 -4.77 -32.97
C GLN A 106 26.54 -4.26 -34.06
N TRP A 107 25.39 -3.73 -33.65
CA TRP A 107 24.45 -3.10 -34.56
C TRP A 107 25.08 -1.82 -35.13
N LYS A 108 24.82 -1.55 -36.41
CA LYS A 108 25.07 -0.22 -36.98
C LYS A 108 24.12 0.78 -36.34
N ASP A 109 24.43 2.06 -36.51
CA ASP A 109 23.57 3.14 -36.06
C ASP A 109 22.13 2.96 -36.59
N PHE A 110 21.19 3.23 -35.70
CA PHE A 110 19.78 3.09 -35.99
C PHE A 110 19.30 4.31 -36.78
N THR A 111 18.66 4.06 -37.91
CA THR A 111 18.04 5.08 -38.76
C THR A 111 16.52 4.96 -38.67
N LYS A 112 15.82 6.09 -38.84
CA LYS A 112 14.36 6.11 -38.88
C LYS A 112 13.88 5.36 -40.12
N VAL A 113 12.90 4.47 -39.96
CA VAL A 113 12.26 3.73 -41.05
C VAL A 113 11.48 4.72 -41.91
N THR A 114 11.75 4.74 -43.22
CA THR A 114 11.10 5.66 -44.19
C THR A 114 9.72 5.18 -44.59
N ASP A 115 9.54 3.87 -44.76
CA ASP A 115 8.24 3.24 -44.99
C ASP A 115 7.89 2.30 -43.83
N PRO A 116 7.07 2.75 -42.86
CA PRO A 116 6.74 1.95 -41.69
C PRO A 116 5.74 0.81 -41.98
N LYS A 117 5.25 0.69 -43.23
CA LYS A 117 4.39 -0.40 -43.68
C LYS A 117 5.19 -1.62 -44.13
N ALA A 118 6.40 -1.38 -44.64
CA ALA A 118 7.25 -2.43 -45.18
C ALA A 118 7.80 -3.34 -44.08
N PRO A 119 8.09 -4.62 -44.40
CA PRO A 119 8.83 -5.55 -43.54
C PRO A 119 10.14 -4.93 -43.05
N SER A 120 10.16 -4.47 -41.80
CA SER A 120 11.33 -3.83 -41.20
C SER A 120 11.61 -4.40 -39.81
N LEU A 121 12.87 -4.28 -39.38
CA LEU A 121 13.26 -4.51 -37.99
C LEU A 121 12.99 -3.27 -37.12
N GLY A 122 12.05 -2.41 -37.53
CA GLY A 122 11.74 -1.17 -36.86
C GLY A 122 11.40 -1.40 -35.39
N GLN A 123 12.02 -0.62 -34.52
CA GLN A 123 11.80 -0.64 -33.07
C GLN A 123 11.35 0.75 -32.60
N PRO A 124 10.34 0.85 -31.72
CA PRO A 124 9.84 2.12 -31.21
C PRO A 124 10.77 2.68 -30.12
N ARG A 125 12.00 3.05 -30.50
CA ARG A 125 13.07 3.41 -29.54
C ARG A 125 12.70 4.55 -28.60
N GLY A 126 11.81 5.44 -29.04
CA GLY A 126 11.27 6.53 -28.22
C GLY A 126 10.60 6.08 -26.91
N LEU A 127 10.26 4.80 -26.77
CA LEU A 127 9.73 4.23 -25.54
C LEU A 127 10.78 4.08 -24.43
N TRP A 128 12.08 3.92 -24.73
CA TRP A 128 13.13 3.71 -23.73
C TRP A 128 14.38 4.58 -23.87
N THR A 129 14.60 5.25 -25.01
CA THR A 129 15.78 6.10 -25.21
C THR A 129 15.52 7.53 -24.73
N ARG A 130 16.43 8.07 -23.91
CA ARG A 130 16.35 9.46 -23.43
C ARG A 130 16.53 10.51 -24.51
N HIS A 131 17.24 10.20 -25.58
CA HIS A 131 17.61 11.16 -26.62
C HIS A 131 17.37 10.48 -27.96
N LEU A 132 16.29 10.86 -28.65
CA LEU A 132 16.14 10.51 -30.06
C LEU A 132 16.99 11.51 -30.88
N PRO A 133 17.91 11.03 -31.73
CA PRO A 133 18.70 11.91 -32.58
C PRO A 133 17.74 12.72 -33.47
N GLY A 134 17.64 14.02 -33.24
CA GLY A 134 16.85 14.96 -34.03
C GLY A 134 15.52 15.45 -33.43
N SER A 135 15.07 14.97 -32.26
CA SER A 135 13.87 15.51 -31.61
C SER A 135 14.20 16.28 -30.32
N ALA A 136 14.12 17.60 -30.38
CA ALA A 136 14.17 18.47 -29.20
C ALA A 136 12.78 18.70 -28.57
N ASP A 137 11.85 17.76 -28.75
CA ASP A 137 10.48 17.92 -28.30
C ASP A 137 10.42 17.86 -26.76
N THR A 138 10.10 18.99 -26.14
CA THR A 138 10.04 19.15 -24.69
C THR A 138 8.87 18.41 -24.06
N ARG A 139 7.96 17.83 -24.87
CA ARG A 139 6.79 17.11 -24.38
C ARG A 139 7.12 15.71 -23.87
N TRP A 140 8.20 15.09 -24.34
CA TRP A 140 8.60 13.74 -23.94
C TRP A 140 8.93 13.65 -22.44
N GLN A 141 8.26 12.77 -21.70
CA GLN A 141 8.46 12.56 -20.26
C GLN A 141 9.14 11.23 -19.92
N GLY A 142 9.49 10.44 -20.94
CA GLY A 142 10.01 9.09 -20.74
C GLY A 142 11.35 9.02 -19.98
N PRO A 143 11.96 7.82 -19.89
CA PRO A 143 11.60 6.59 -20.60
C PRO A 143 10.38 5.87 -20.00
N TYR A 144 9.49 5.37 -20.86
CA TYR A 144 8.28 4.63 -20.48
C TYR A 144 8.57 3.12 -20.28
N LEU A 145 9.63 2.62 -20.92
CA LEU A 145 10.12 1.25 -20.73
C LEU A 145 11.58 1.27 -20.27
N ARG A 146 11.95 0.21 -19.56
CA ARG A 146 13.37 -0.06 -19.27
C ARG A 146 14.09 -0.39 -20.57
N ASP A 147 15.29 0.15 -20.72
CA ASP A 147 16.18 -0.17 -21.84
C ASP A 147 16.33 -1.71 -21.99
N PRO A 148 16.02 -2.29 -23.17
CA PRO A 148 16.02 -3.74 -23.38
C PRO A 148 17.41 -4.39 -23.37
N ARG A 149 18.47 -3.65 -23.03
CA ARG A 149 19.84 -4.16 -22.83
C ARG A 149 19.92 -5.18 -21.68
N GLY A 150 19.52 -6.42 -21.96
CA GLY A 150 19.63 -7.57 -21.08
C GLY A 150 21.02 -8.22 -21.09
N LYS A 151 21.38 -8.90 -19.98
CA LYS A 151 22.65 -9.65 -19.84
C LYS A 151 22.65 -11.01 -20.57
N THR A 152 21.54 -11.39 -21.22
CA THR A 152 21.40 -12.68 -21.89
C THR A 152 22.31 -12.76 -23.11
N LYS A 153 23.18 -13.79 -23.14
CA LYS A 153 24.00 -14.10 -24.32
C LYS A 153 23.05 -14.32 -25.50
N SER A 154 23.30 -13.67 -26.64
CA SER A 154 22.51 -13.88 -27.85
C SER A 154 22.46 -15.37 -28.23
N LEU A 155 21.26 -15.85 -28.55
CA LEU A 155 21.02 -17.19 -29.07
C LEU A 155 21.57 -17.36 -30.51
N ALA A 156 21.83 -16.25 -31.20
CA ALA A 156 22.27 -16.22 -32.59
C ALA A 156 23.73 -16.67 -32.79
N ARG A 157 24.48 -16.93 -31.72
CA ARG A 157 25.89 -17.39 -31.81
C ARG A 157 26.04 -18.72 -32.55
N HIS A 158 24.98 -19.52 -32.62
CA HIS A 158 24.97 -20.78 -33.37
C HIS A 158 24.93 -20.56 -34.90
N TYR A 159 24.49 -19.40 -35.35
CA TYR A 159 24.36 -19.06 -36.76
C TYR A 159 25.62 -18.38 -37.29
N ALA A 160 26.11 -17.34 -36.61
CA ALA A 160 27.38 -16.68 -36.96
C ALA A 160 28.24 -16.43 -35.73
N SER A 161 29.53 -16.74 -35.88
CA SER A 161 30.56 -16.43 -34.89
C SER A 161 31.55 -15.37 -35.38
N SER A 162 31.61 -15.15 -36.69
CA SER A 162 32.48 -14.20 -37.37
C SER A 162 31.72 -13.37 -38.42
N GLN A 163 32.32 -12.26 -38.85
CA GLN A 163 31.77 -11.42 -39.93
C GLN A 163 31.56 -12.22 -41.23
N LYS A 164 32.51 -13.12 -41.53
CA LYS A 164 32.45 -13.97 -42.73
C LYS A 164 31.27 -14.94 -42.69
N ASP A 165 30.98 -15.53 -41.52
CA ASP A 165 29.82 -16.42 -41.36
C ASP A 165 28.52 -15.66 -41.61
N TYR A 166 28.43 -14.46 -41.04
CA TYR A 166 27.26 -13.59 -41.13
C TYR A 166 27.02 -13.07 -42.56
N GLU A 167 28.07 -12.66 -43.27
CA GLU A 167 27.98 -12.24 -44.67
C GLU A 167 27.67 -13.40 -45.62
N GLY A 168 28.06 -14.62 -45.24
CA GLY A 168 27.79 -15.84 -46.00
C GLY A 168 26.38 -16.40 -45.85
N MET A 169 25.59 -15.90 -44.90
CA MET A 169 24.18 -16.29 -44.73
C MET A 169 23.34 -15.83 -45.90
N ASP A 170 22.35 -16.65 -46.27
CA ASP A 170 21.28 -16.20 -47.14
C ASP A 170 20.41 -15.13 -46.46
N THR A 171 19.52 -14.51 -47.24
CA THR A 171 18.64 -13.44 -46.75
C THR A 171 17.79 -13.88 -45.56
N LEU A 172 17.23 -15.09 -45.60
CA LEU A 172 16.30 -15.59 -44.59
C LEU A 172 17.03 -15.90 -43.27
N ASP A 173 18.14 -16.63 -43.36
CA ASP A 173 19.00 -16.96 -42.21
C ASP A 173 19.54 -15.69 -41.54
N ARG A 174 19.85 -14.66 -42.33
CA ARG A 174 20.34 -13.38 -41.81
C ARG A 174 19.26 -12.61 -41.06
N GLU A 175 18.03 -12.62 -41.56
CA GLU A 175 16.89 -12.02 -40.84
C GLU A 175 16.59 -12.75 -39.54
N TYR A 176 16.62 -14.09 -39.57
CA TYR A 176 16.48 -14.90 -38.38
C TYR A 176 17.61 -14.66 -37.37
N PHE A 177 18.85 -14.50 -37.85
CA PHE A 177 19.98 -14.09 -37.01
C PHE A 177 19.73 -12.73 -36.34
N HIS A 178 19.17 -11.76 -37.07
CA HIS A 178 18.84 -10.43 -36.52
C HIS A 178 17.81 -10.51 -35.40
N LEU A 179 16.77 -11.33 -35.57
CA LEU A 179 15.74 -11.60 -34.57
C LEU A 179 16.30 -12.14 -33.26
N LEU A 180 17.32 -13.01 -33.36
CA LEU A 180 18.01 -13.60 -32.21
C LEU A 180 19.12 -12.69 -31.62
N GLN A 181 19.51 -11.61 -32.30
CA GLN A 181 20.48 -10.60 -31.85
C GLN A 181 19.81 -9.40 -31.14
N ALA A 182 18.72 -9.63 -30.44
CA ALA A 182 17.89 -8.60 -29.81
C ALA A 182 18.53 -7.87 -28.60
N GLY A 183 19.86 -7.73 -28.52
CA GLY A 183 20.58 -7.06 -27.43
C GLY A 183 20.18 -5.61 -27.21
N GLU A 184 19.56 -4.97 -28.20
CA GLU A 184 19.09 -3.58 -28.19
C GLU A 184 17.65 -3.45 -28.70
N GLN A 185 16.90 -4.56 -28.72
CA GLN A 185 15.54 -4.65 -29.26
C GLN A 185 14.60 -5.24 -28.22
N LEU A 186 13.32 -4.86 -28.26
CA LEU A 186 12.30 -5.43 -27.39
C LEU A 186 12.05 -6.89 -27.75
N ARG A 187 11.87 -7.76 -26.75
CA ARG A 187 11.79 -9.21 -26.94
C ARG A 187 10.52 -9.82 -26.38
N ASP A 188 10.10 -10.89 -27.02
CA ASP A 188 9.07 -11.78 -26.53
C ASP A 188 9.63 -12.83 -25.53
N GLY A 189 8.75 -13.69 -25.02
CA GLY A 189 9.10 -14.78 -24.10
C GLY A 189 9.99 -15.86 -24.70
N TRP A 190 10.04 -15.98 -26.03
CA TRP A 190 10.95 -16.88 -26.75
C TRP A 190 12.35 -16.27 -26.95
N GLY A 191 12.52 -15.00 -26.59
CA GLY A 191 13.79 -14.28 -26.69
C GLY A 191 14.05 -13.71 -28.09
N GLN A 192 13.03 -13.70 -28.94
CA GLN A 192 13.07 -13.12 -30.28
C GLN A 192 12.63 -11.66 -30.23
N ALA A 193 13.09 -10.84 -31.17
CA ALA A 193 12.67 -9.45 -31.23
C ALA A 193 11.23 -9.31 -31.74
N PHE A 194 10.43 -8.47 -31.08
CA PHE A 194 9.11 -8.08 -31.60
C PHE A 194 9.25 -7.34 -32.94
N ARG A 195 8.27 -7.54 -33.81
CA ARG A 195 8.08 -6.79 -35.06
C ARG A 195 7.04 -5.70 -34.85
N PHE A 196 7.33 -4.52 -35.36
CA PHE A 196 6.47 -3.34 -35.23
C PHE A 196 6.14 -2.78 -36.61
N PHE A 197 4.89 -2.40 -36.81
CA PHE A 197 4.42 -1.79 -38.05
C PHE A 197 3.44 -0.65 -37.77
N ILE A 198 3.38 0.30 -38.71
CA ILE A 198 2.36 1.34 -38.70
C ILE A 198 1.66 1.31 -40.06
N SER A 199 0.37 0.97 -40.05
CA SER A 199 -0.46 0.93 -41.26
C SER A 199 -1.64 1.89 -41.15
N PRO A 200 -2.26 2.30 -42.27
CA PRO A 200 -3.58 2.93 -42.21
C PRO A 200 -4.61 1.95 -41.62
N ASP A 201 -5.59 2.46 -40.89
CA ASP A 201 -6.77 1.70 -40.45
C ASP A 201 -7.71 1.54 -41.65
N PRO A 202 -7.96 0.31 -42.13
CA PRO A 202 -8.85 0.08 -43.27
C PRO A 202 -10.31 0.47 -42.98
N GLU A 203 -10.72 0.52 -41.71
CA GLU A 203 -12.09 0.84 -41.33
C GLU A 203 -12.39 2.35 -41.31
N GLU A 204 -11.36 3.19 -41.24
CA GLU A 204 -11.51 4.64 -41.21
C GLU A 204 -10.74 5.32 -42.35
N SER A 205 -11.35 5.33 -43.54
CA SER A 205 -10.81 6.06 -44.69
C SER A 205 -10.93 7.58 -44.48
N GLY A 206 -9.83 8.29 -44.21
CA GLY A 206 -9.92 9.76 -44.15
C GLY A 206 -8.71 10.59 -43.72
N SER A 207 -7.73 10.09 -42.98
CA SER A 207 -6.51 10.86 -42.67
C SER A 207 -5.40 9.98 -42.10
N ASP A 208 -4.14 10.42 -42.20
CA ASP A 208 -2.99 9.82 -41.51
C ASP A 208 -3.15 9.79 -39.98
N ALA A 209 -4.20 10.43 -39.43
CA ALA A 209 -4.54 10.31 -38.02
C ALA A 209 -5.05 8.91 -37.65
N ASN A 210 -5.49 8.10 -38.61
CA ASN A 210 -6.09 6.80 -38.34
C ASN A 210 -5.11 5.68 -38.67
N ALA A 211 -3.98 5.68 -37.97
CA ALA A 211 -2.97 4.64 -38.12
C ALA A 211 -3.13 3.55 -37.05
N LEU A 212 -3.00 2.30 -37.46
CA LEU A 212 -2.87 1.11 -36.62
C LEU A 212 -1.40 0.91 -36.25
N PHE A 213 -1.13 0.74 -34.96
CA PHE A 213 0.17 0.31 -34.46
C PHE A 213 0.14 -1.19 -34.17
N TRP A 214 0.98 -1.95 -34.87
CA TRP A 214 1.02 -3.41 -34.77
C TRP A 214 2.22 -3.86 -33.95
N ILE A 215 2.01 -4.86 -33.10
CA ILE A 215 3.06 -5.60 -32.40
C ILE A 215 2.88 -7.08 -32.71
N ILE A 216 3.91 -7.71 -33.26
CA ILE A 216 3.87 -9.12 -33.64
C ILE A 216 5.03 -9.85 -32.97
N SER A 217 4.72 -10.90 -32.21
CA SER A 217 5.66 -11.96 -31.84
C SER A 217 5.47 -13.11 -32.80
N MET A 218 6.58 -13.68 -33.27
CA MET A 218 6.58 -14.76 -34.26
C MET A 218 6.52 -16.16 -33.60
N GLY A 219 6.09 -16.22 -32.34
CA GLY A 219 5.86 -17.47 -31.64
C GLY A 219 7.09 -18.36 -31.43
N PRO A 220 6.84 -19.63 -31.07
CA PRO A 220 7.87 -20.67 -30.93
C PRO A 220 8.70 -20.94 -32.18
N ASP A 221 8.12 -20.91 -33.37
CA ASP A 221 8.83 -21.27 -34.61
C ASP A 221 9.73 -20.15 -35.15
N GLY A 222 9.45 -18.90 -34.75
CA GLY A 222 10.17 -17.70 -35.13
C GLY A 222 10.07 -17.37 -36.62
N MET A 223 9.02 -17.85 -37.27
CA MET A 223 8.71 -17.60 -38.66
C MET A 223 7.46 -16.74 -38.77
N ALA A 224 7.35 -15.98 -39.86
CA ALA A 224 6.14 -15.25 -40.18
C ALA A 224 6.07 -15.03 -41.69
N THR A 225 4.89 -15.24 -42.27
CA THR A 225 4.60 -14.80 -43.63
C THR A 225 4.06 -13.37 -43.56
N LEU A 226 4.98 -12.40 -43.67
CA LEU A 226 4.67 -10.97 -43.65
C LEU A 226 4.44 -10.45 -45.07
N PRO A 227 3.27 -9.87 -45.38
CA PRO A 227 3.03 -9.23 -46.67
C PRO A 227 3.83 -7.92 -46.81
N ASP A 228 3.96 -7.41 -48.04
CA ASP A 228 4.56 -6.10 -48.32
C ASP A 228 3.79 -4.95 -47.65
N ASP A 229 2.46 -5.09 -47.53
CA ASP A 229 1.59 -4.20 -46.77
C ASP A 229 0.94 -4.98 -45.63
N ILE A 230 1.30 -4.66 -44.39
CA ILE A 230 0.89 -5.39 -43.19
C ILE A 230 -0.64 -5.49 -43.01
N LYS A 231 -1.42 -4.63 -43.67
CA LYS A 231 -2.88 -4.73 -43.65
C LYS A 231 -3.39 -6.06 -44.22
N ASP A 232 -2.60 -6.70 -45.10
CA ASP A 232 -2.91 -7.96 -45.76
C ASP A 232 -2.42 -9.19 -44.95
N TYR A 233 -2.04 -9.00 -43.68
CA TYR A 233 -1.53 -10.06 -42.81
C TYR A 233 -2.59 -11.14 -42.58
N ASN A 234 -2.28 -12.38 -42.97
CA ASN A 234 -3.16 -13.53 -42.82
C ASN A 234 -2.76 -14.37 -41.59
N PRO A 235 -3.55 -14.37 -40.49
CA PRO A 235 -3.25 -15.18 -39.30
C PRO A 235 -3.34 -16.69 -39.57
N ASP A 236 -4.06 -17.11 -40.61
CA ASP A 236 -4.27 -18.54 -40.92
C ASP A 236 -3.16 -19.14 -41.80
N ALA A 237 -2.21 -18.32 -42.28
CA ALA A 237 -1.06 -18.82 -43.04
C ALA A 237 -0.24 -19.80 -42.18
N SER A 238 0.37 -20.82 -42.79
CA SER A 238 1.02 -21.90 -42.05
C SER A 238 2.11 -21.44 -41.07
N HIS A 239 2.82 -20.36 -41.40
CA HIS A 239 3.86 -19.74 -40.55
C HIS A 239 3.34 -18.64 -39.64
N ASN A 240 2.03 -18.43 -39.56
CA ASN A 240 1.42 -17.37 -38.74
C ASN A 240 0.52 -17.93 -37.64
N GLN A 241 0.35 -19.27 -37.57
CA GLN A 241 -0.60 -19.92 -36.67
C GLN A 241 -0.22 -19.79 -35.19
N ASP A 242 1.07 -19.66 -34.90
CA ASP A 242 1.63 -19.49 -33.55
C ASP A 242 2.04 -18.04 -33.25
N ASN A 243 1.82 -17.12 -34.20
CA ASN A 243 2.12 -15.71 -34.02
C ASN A 243 1.12 -15.05 -33.08
N ILE A 244 1.64 -14.24 -32.17
CA ILE A 244 0.81 -13.41 -31.29
C ILE A 244 0.81 -11.99 -31.86
N VAL A 245 -0.36 -11.49 -32.23
CA VAL A 245 -0.53 -10.17 -32.86
C VAL A 245 -1.39 -9.28 -31.99
N ARG A 246 -0.92 -8.07 -31.69
CA ARG A 246 -1.70 -7.01 -31.04
C ARG A 246 -1.74 -5.77 -31.92
N LYS A 247 -2.92 -5.15 -32.01
CA LYS A 247 -3.18 -3.96 -32.84
C LYS A 247 -3.76 -2.87 -31.96
N PHE A 248 -3.21 -1.67 -32.06
CA PHE A 248 -3.72 -0.50 -31.35
C PHE A 248 -4.22 0.55 -32.33
N ARG A 249 -5.42 1.04 -32.08
CA ARG A 249 -6.05 2.11 -32.85
C ARG A 249 -5.82 3.43 -32.16
N LYS A 250 -5.60 4.51 -32.93
CA LYS A 250 -5.42 5.84 -32.33
C LYS A 250 -6.67 6.32 -31.59
N HIS A 251 -7.88 5.97 -32.05
CA HIS A 251 -9.10 6.36 -31.35
C HIS A 251 -9.26 5.65 -30.00
N GLN A 252 -8.68 4.46 -29.77
CA GLN A 252 -8.72 3.82 -28.44
C GLN A 252 -8.03 4.70 -27.40
N TRP A 253 -6.95 5.39 -27.79
CA TRP A 253 -6.33 6.41 -26.95
C TRP A 253 -7.23 7.62 -26.76
N GLN A 254 -7.93 8.08 -27.81
CA GLN A 254 -8.89 9.19 -27.69
C GLN A 254 -10.04 8.83 -26.75
N ASP A 255 -10.57 7.61 -26.79
CA ASP A 255 -11.60 7.11 -25.87
C ASP A 255 -11.08 7.03 -24.43
N ILE A 256 -9.82 6.64 -24.24
CA ILE A 256 -9.15 6.68 -22.93
C ILE A 256 -9.05 8.12 -22.45
N MET A 257 -8.62 9.05 -23.31
CA MET A 257 -8.54 10.48 -22.99
C MET A 257 -9.91 11.10 -22.74
N GLU A 258 -10.95 10.70 -23.47
CA GLU A 258 -12.31 11.20 -23.29
C GLU A 258 -12.91 10.65 -21.99
N LYS A 259 -12.78 9.34 -21.73
CA LYS A 259 -13.17 8.73 -20.45
C LYS A 259 -12.39 9.34 -19.29
N GLN A 260 -11.10 9.58 -19.46
CA GLN A 260 -10.27 10.24 -18.44
C GLN A 260 -10.68 11.70 -18.25
N SER A 261 -10.99 12.46 -19.30
CA SER A 261 -11.52 13.82 -19.16
C SER A 261 -12.86 13.85 -18.43
N ARG A 262 -13.67 12.79 -18.56
CA ARG A 262 -14.93 12.59 -17.82
C ARG A 262 -14.70 12.15 -16.36
N ILE A 263 -13.69 11.32 -16.09
CA ILE A 263 -13.29 10.86 -14.74
C ILE A 263 -12.47 11.95 -14.01
N SER A 264 -11.83 12.87 -14.73
CA SER A 264 -10.97 13.92 -14.18
C SER A 264 -11.69 15.27 -14.09
N THR A 265 -12.92 15.30 -13.56
CA THR A 265 -13.27 16.55 -12.90
C THR A 265 -12.35 16.63 -11.69
N ILE A 266 -11.53 17.68 -11.62
CA ILE A 266 -10.64 17.98 -10.49
C ILE A 266 -11.35 17.69 -9.15
N THR A 267 -12.65 17.96 -9.08
CA THR A 267 -13.58 17.60 -8.01
C THR A 267 -13.55 16.12 -7.60
N GLN A 268 -13.75 15.15 -8.49
CA GLN A 268 -13.75 13.72 -8.14
C GLN A 268 -12.41 13.26 -7.57
N ARG A 269 -11.32 13.81 -8.10
CA ARG A 269 -9.98 13.53 -7.60
C ARG A 269 -9.74 14.12 -6.21
N LEU A 270 -10.17 15.36 -5.98
CA LEU A 270 -10.09 15.97 -4.65
C LEU A 270 -10.99 15.21 -3.65
N ILE A 271 -12.15 14.68 -4.08
CA ILE A 271 -12.97 13.79 -3.24
C ILE A 271 -12.18 12.56 -2.81
N PHE A 272 -11.54 11.86 -3.74
CA PHE A 272 -10.75 10.65 -3.42
C PHE A 272 -9.60 10.94 -2.45
N ILE A 273 -8.83 12.01 -2.70
CA ILE A 273 -7.73 12.41 -1.82
C ILE A 273 -8.26 12.80 -0.43
N THR A 274 -9.42 13.45 -0.34
CA THR A 274 -10.05 13.77 0.94
C THR A 274 -10.46 12.51 1.69
N GLU A 275 -11.03 11.52 1.01
CA GLU A 275 -11.40 10.24 1.65
C GLU A 275 -10.15 9.52 2.19
N ASP A 276 -9.05 9.50 1.45
CA ASP A 276 -7.76 8.96 1.91
C ASP A 276 -7.21 9.71 3.14
N ARG A 277 -7.35 11.04 3.19
CA ARG A 277 -6.96 11.84 4.37
C ARG A 277 -7.85 11.59 5.58
N LEU A 278 -9.16 11.42 5.37
CA LEU A 278 -10.11 11.04 6.42
C LEU A 278 -9.77 9.65 6.97
N ASP A 279 -9.49 8.69 6.10
CA ASP A 279 -9.10 7.33 6.49
C ASP A 279 -7.73 7.31 7.20
N SER A 280 -6.78 8.14 6.75
CA SER A 280 -5.50 8.34 7.44
C SER A 280 -5.69 8.93 8.84
N ALA A 281 -6.58 9.91 9.01
CA ALA A 281 -6.90 10.46 10.33
C ALA A 281 -7.58 9.43 11.23
N VAL A 282 -8.53 8.65 10.70
CA VAL A 282 -9.15 7.51 11.40
C VAL A 282 -8.10 6.51 11.85
N LYS A 283 -7.19 6.10 10.96
CA LYS A 283 -6.12 5.16 11.25
C LYS A 283 -5.13 5.69 12.30
N ALA A 284 -4.85 6.99 12.30
CA ALA A 284 -4.06 7.61 13.34
C ALA A 284 -4.75 7.54 14.72
N ILE A 285 -6.08 7.60 14.76
CA ILE A 285 -6.85 7.56 16.01
C ILE A 285 -7.02 6.13 16.52
N VAL A 286 -7.44 5.18 15.67
CA VAL A 286 -7.84 3.81 16.08
C VAL A 286 -7.03 2.68 15.44
N GLY A 287 -5.97 2.98 14.68
CA GLY A 287 -5.20 1.97 13.96
C GLY A 287 -6.02 1.28 12.87
N ASP A 288 -5.93 -0.05 12.79
CA ASP A 288 -6.71 -0.84 11.83
C ASP A 288 -8.06 -1.31 12.40
N ALA A 289 -8.44 -0.89 13.60
CA ALA A 289 -9.70 -1.27 14.23
C ALA A 289 -10.93 -0.63 13.51
N PRO A 290 -12.10 -1.28 13.48
CA PRO A 290 -12.44 -2.54 14.14
C PRO A 290 -11.99 -3.80 13.38
N ALA A 291 -11.51 -3.66 12.13
CA ALA A 291 -11.16 -4.81 11.28
C ALA A 291 -9.84 -5.49 11.69
N GLY A 292 -8.96 -4.77 12.39
CA GLY A 292 -7.63 -5.20 12.80
C GLY A 292 -7.27 -4.73 14.21
N ALA A 293 -5.97 -4.64 14.48
CA ALA A 293 -5.46 -4.21 15.77
C ALA A 293 -5.60 -2.69 15.94
N ASN A 294 -6.04 -2.23 17.11
CA ASN A 294 -5.94 -0.82 17.46
C ASN A 294 -4.48 -0.51 17.85
N THR A 295 -3.79 0.19 16.96
CA THR A 295 -2.40 0.67 17.12
C THR A 295 -2.32 2.20 17.07
N GLY A 296 -3.47 2.87 17.07
CA GLY A 296 -3.55 4.33 16.98
C GLY A 296 -3.40 5.02 18.33
N TYR A 297 -3.64 6.33 18.34
CA TYR A 297 -3.64 7.19 19.52
C TYR A 297 -4.43 6.60 20.68
N THR A 298 -5.62 6.08 20.39
CA THR A 298 -6.54 5.60 21.41
C THR A 298 -6.04 4.32 22.09
N ALA A 299 -5.32 3.44 21.38
CA ALA A 299 -4.69 2.28 22.01
C ALA A 299 -3.56 2.68 22.96
N ASP A 300 -2.83 3.72 22.62
CA ASP A 300 -1.67 4.16 23.37
C ASP A 300 -2.08 4.99 24.58
N LEU A 301 -3.03 5.90 24.43
CA LEU A 301 -3.43 6.84 25.49
C LEU A 301 -4.68 6.44 26.25
N LEU A 302 -5.35 5.36 25.83
CA LEU A 302 -6.55 4.80 26.47
C LEU A 302 -7.72 5.79 26.54
N ASP A 303 -7.70 6.83 25.70
CA ASP A 303 -8.71 7.89 25.69
C ASP A 303 -8.91 8.42 24.26
N TRP A 304 -10.04 9.11 24.05
CA TRP A 304 -10.25 9.89 22.84
C TRP A 304 -9.26 11.05 22.77
N PRO A 305 -8.83 11.45 21.55
CA PRO A 305 -8.00 12.63 21.42
C PRO A 305 -8.78 13.86 21.86
N GLN A 306 -8.18 14.64 22.75
CA GLN A 306 -8.76 15.92 23.15
C GLN A 306 -8.73 16.88 21.97
N LEU A 307 -9.81 17.66 21.87
CA LEU A 307 -9.97 18.66 20.82
C LEU A 307 -9.44 20.00 21.32
N TRP A 308 -8.57 20.59 20.52
CA TRP A 308 -7.95 21.88 20.77
C TRP A 308 -8.52 22.91 19.81
N ASN A 309 -8.83 24.10 20.30
CA ASN A 309 -9.21 25.22 19.46
C ASN A 309 -8.26 26.40 19.66
N ARG A 310 -8.17 27.27 18.65
CA ARG A 310 -7.50 28.56 18.81
C ARG A 310 -8.39 29.47 19.63
N ALA A 311 -7.87 29.89 20.77
CA ALA A 311 -8.54 30.78 21.69
C ALA A 311 -7.65 32.00 21.91
N CYS A 312 -8.26 33.18 21.78
CA CYS A 312 -7.61 34.42 22.13
C CYS A 312 -7.87 34.74 23.60
N LYS A 313 -6.88 35.33 24.27
CA LYS A 313 -6.97 35.75 25.67
C LYS A 313 -6.79 37.25 25.78
N ASN A 314 -7.57 37.88 26.66
CA ASN A 314 -7.33 39.24 27.09
C ASN A 314 -6.21 39.30 28.15
N ASP A 315 -5.84 40.50 28.59
CA ASP A 315 -4.82 40.79 29.59
C ASP A 315 -5.09 40.10 30.94
N GLU A 316 -6.36 39.77 31.22
CA GLU A 316 -6.79 39.04 32.43
C GLU A 316 -6.66 37.51 32.28
N GLY A 317 -6.31 37.02 31.08
CA GLY A 317 -6.21 35.61 30.75
C GLY A 317 -7.54 34.92 30.41
N HIS A 318 -8.63 35.68 30.28
CA HIS A 318 -9.94 35.18 29.91
C HIS A 318 -10.05 34.94 28.40
N THR A 319 -10.69 33.85 28.00
CA THR A 319 -10.92 33.54 26.59
C THR A 319 -11.91 34.53 25.99
N VAL A 320 -11.49 35.26 24.96
CA VAL A 320 -12.28 36.28 24.25
C VAL A 320 -12.32 35.98 22.75
N SER A 321 -13.26 36.58 22.03
CA SER A 321 -13.27 36.53 20.57
C SER A 321 -11.98 37.15 20.02
N CYS A 322 -11.33 36.46 19.08
CA CYS A 322 -10.11 36.91 18.41
C CYS A 322 -10.31 38.16 17.53
N THR A 323 -11.55 38.56 17.25
CA THR A 323 -11.84 39.68 16.36
C THR A 323 -11.98 41.03 17.09
N GLY A 324 -11.86 41.08 18.41
CA GLY A 324 -12.02 42.30 19.20
C GLY A 324 -10.67 42.90 19.64
N ASP A 325 -10.66 44.20 19.92
CA ASP A 325 -9.47 44.96 20.37
C ASP A 325 -8.89 44.50 21.73
N ASN A 326 -9.53 43.54 22.40
CA ASN A 326 -9.16 43.04 23.73
C ASN A 326 -8.41 41.69 23.67
N ALA A 327 -7.88 41.27 22.52
CA ALA A 327 -7.12 40.03 22.38
C ALA A 327 -5.61 40.31 22.46
N ASP A 328 -5.01 39.97 23.60
CA ASP A 328 -3.60 40.26 23.91
C ASP A 328 -2.68 39.08 23.58
N SER A 329 -3.22 37.86 23.52
CA SER A 329 -2.47 36.68 23.07
C SER A 329 -3.36 35.66 22.35
N GLU A 330 -2.81 35.00 21.33
CA GLU A 330 -3.44 33.87 20.66
C GLU A 330 -2.73 32.57 21.01
N GLY A 331 -3.48 31.52 21.30
CA GLY A 331 -2.88 30.21 21.57
C GLY A 331 -3.88 29.08 21.43
N TRP A 332 -3.35 27.87 21.26
CA TRP A 332 -4.15 26.65 21.31
C TRP A 332 -4.56 26.35 22.75
N GLN A 333 -5.84 26.01 22.94
CA GLN A 333 -6.40 25.61 24.24
C GLN A 333 -7.36 24.44 24.06
N ASN A 334 -7.42 23.54 25.04
CA ASN A 334 -8.31 22.37 25.07
C ASN A 334 -9.52 22.54 26.01
N LEU A 335 -9.51 23.58 26.85
CA LEU A 335 -10.56 23.91 27.79
C LEU A 335 -11.14 25.27 27.41
N PHE A 336 -12.47 25.37 27.44
CA PHE A 336 -13.16 26.65 27.35
C PHE A 336 -13.32 27.23 28.76
N HIS A 337 -12.67 28.36 29.05
CA HIS A 337 -12.82 29.06 30.32
C HIS A 337 -14.10 29.91 30.30
N GLY A 338 -15.22 29.31 30.69
CA GLY A 338 -16.45 30.03 31.05
C GLY A 338 -16.48 30.42 32.53
N GLU A 339 -17.43 31.26 32.94
CA GLU A 339 -17.52 31.89 34.28
C GLU A 339 -17.66 30.91 35.48
N SER A 340 -17.76 29.59 35.29
CA SER A 340 -17.87 28.65 36.42
C SER A 340 -17.39 27.21 36.21
N GLU A 341 -17.12 26.73 34.99
CA GLU A 341 -16.75 25.32 34.74
C GLU A 341 -15.71 25.17 33.62
N ASN A 342 -14.70 24.32 33.84
CA ASN A 342 -13.68 23.96 32.85
C ASN A 342 -14.23 22.86 31.92
N ASN A 343 -15.04 23.25 30.94
CA ASN A 343 -15.60 22.30 29.98
C ASN A 343 -14.63 22.09 28.79
N PRO A 344 -14.35 20.83 28.41
CA PRO A 344 -13.54 20.55 27.23
C PRO A 344 -14.28 20.97 25.96
N PHE A 345 -13.53 21.37 24.93
CA PHE A 345 -14.13 21.66 23.63
C PHE A 345 -14.74 20.40 23.01
N THR A 346 -15.93 20.56 22.43
CA THR A 346 -16.60 19.51 21.65
C THR A 346 -16.29 19.62 20.15
N TYR A 347 -15.54 20.64 19.75
CA TYR A 347 -15.10 20.90 18.38
C TYR A 347 -13.64 21.39 18.40
N GLY A 348 -12.81 20.93 17.46
CA GLY A 348 -11.45 21.44 17.32
C GLY A 348 -10.53 20.54 16.49
N GLN A 349 -9.23 20.66 16.75
CA GLN A 349 -8.17 19.84 16.17
C GLN A 349 -7.60 18.88 17.22
N PRO A 350 -7.37 17.60 16.87
CA PRO A 350 -6.81 16.62 17.79
C PRO A 350 -5.28 16.74 17.84
N ARG A 351 -4.73 17.85 18.37
CA ARG A 351 -3.29 18.16 18.34
C ARG A 351 -2.40 17.05 18.93
N GLY A 352 -2.91 16.29 19.89
CA GLY A 352 -2.22 15.12 20.44
C GLY A 352 -1.85 14.06 19.40
N LEU A 353 -2.44 14.08 18.19
CA LEU A 353 -2.02 13.22 17.09
C LEU A 353 -0.65 13.58 16.51
N TRP A 354 -0.12 14.79 16.71
CA TRP A 354 1.18 15.20 16.16
C TRP A 354 2.07 16.03 17.11
N ASP A 355 1.51 16.56 18.20
CA ASP A 355 2.21 17.41 19.16
C ASP A 355 2.08 16.83 20.57
N GLN A 356 3.19 16.28 21.09
CA GLN A 356 3.26 15.74 22.45
C GLN A 356 3.02 16.82 23.52
N THR A 357 3.45 18.07 23.26
CA THR A 357 3.30 19.17 24.23
C THR A 357 1.83 19.55 24.40
N ALA A 358 0.98 19.28 23.40
CA ALA A 358 -0.47 19.38 23.51
C ALA A 358 -1.09 18.34 24.46
N LEU A 359 -0.29 17.48 25.11
CA LEU A 359 -0.75 16.61 26.20
C LEU A 359 -0.34 17.14 27.59
N GLU A 360 0.48 18.20 27.63
CA GLU A 360 0.92 18.85 28.86
C GLU A 360 -0.24 19.63 29.50
N GLY A 361 -0.64 19.24 30.72
CA GLY A 361 -1.69 19.92 31.49
C GLY A 361 -3.08 19.29 31.42
N ILE A 362 -3.29 18.36 30.47
CA ILE A 362 -4.54 17.61 30.31
C ILE A 362 -4.76 16.59 31.44
N MET A 363 -3.71 15.83 31.74
CA MET A 363 -3.76 14.71 32.68
C MET A 363 -3.68 15.22 34.12
N ARG A 364 -4.75 15.83 34.63
CA ARG A 364 -4.90 16.13 36.06
C ARG A 364 -5.09 14.80 36.81
N GLY A 365 -4.00 14.16 37.20
CA GLY A 365 -4.02 13.01 38.12
C GLY A 365 -3.09 11.86 37.78
N SER A 366 -2.68 11.71 36.51
CA SER A 366 -1.72 10.67 36.09
C SER A 366 -0.54 11.31 35.38
N HIS A 367 0.56 11.53 36.10
CA HIS A 367 1.84 11.90 35.49
C HIS A 367 2.35 10.84 34.50
N GLU A 368 1.76 9.65 34.49
CA GLU A 368 2.30 8.43 33.88
C GLU A 368 2.00 8.27 32.38
N LEU A 369 0.95 8.90 31.82
CA LEU A 369 0.62 8.75 30.40
C LEU A 369 1.34 9.76 29.48
N LYS A 370 2.06 10.73 30.06
CA LYS A 370 2.87 11.72 29.32
C LYS A 370 4.13 11.10 28.74
N GLU A 371 4.69 10.14 29.45
CA GLU A 371 5.82 9.34 29.01
C GLU A 371 5.24 8.00 28.54
N SER A 372 5.65 7.53 27.35
CA SER A 372 5.33 6.16 26.93
C SER A 372 5.96 5.18 27.93
N ARG A 373 5.19 4.71 28.92
CA ARG A 373 5.60 3.70 29.90
C ARG A 373 5.16 2.34 29.41
N PHE A 374 6.17 1.51 29.14
CA PHE A 374 5.98 0.13 28.69
C PHE A 374 5.07 -0.01 27.47
N GLY A 375 5.04 1.01 26.60
CA GLY A 375 4.22 1.04 25.38
C GLY A 375 2.83 1.68 25.53
N VAL A 376 2.43 2.05 26.75
CA VAL A 376 1.23 2.85 27.04
C VAL A 376 1.66 4.30 27.28
N GLY A 377 0.93 5.25 26.70
CA GLY A 377 1.29 6.67 26.64
C GLY A 377 1.70 7.07 25.23
N TRP A 378 1.83 8.39 25.00
CA TRP A 378 2.15 8.92 23.68
C TRP A 378 3.53 8.43 23.21
N ARG A 379 3.58 7.79 22.02
CA ARG A 379 4.82 7.21 21.48
C ARG A 379 5.51 8.09 20.45
N HIS A 380 4.74 8.63 19.52
CA HIS A 380 5.20 9.45 18.40
C HIS A 380 4.03 10.23 17.80
N GLY A 381 4.31 11.14 16.87
CA GLY A 381 3.27 11.73 16.03
C GLY A 381 2.62 10.66 15.15
N TYR A 382 1.32 10.45 15.29
CA TYR A 382 0.49 9.51 14.51
C TYR A 382 0.18 10.04 13.12
N VAL A 383 0.23 11.35 12.93
CA VAL A 383 0.19 12.03 11.64
C VAL A 383 1.33 13.05 11.55
N PRO A 384 1.81 13.40 10.36
CA PRO A 384 2.73 14.52 10.19
C PRO A 384 2.13 15.81 10.73
N ALA A 385 2.93 16.59 11.44
CA ALA A 385 2.48 17.90 11.92
C ALA A 385 2.05 18.76 10.71
N PRO A 386 0.85 19.36 10.74
CA PRO A 386 0.38 20.22 9.65
C PRO A 386 1.32 21.42 9.50
N HIS A 387 1.64 21.76 8.25
CA HIS A 387 2.51 22.89 7.94
C HIS A 387 1.73 24.21 7.92
N GLY A 388 2.42 25.31 8.22
CA GLY A 388 1.89 26.66 8.12
C GLY A 388 1.35 27.20 9.45
N SER A 389 0.92 28.46 9.42
CA SER A 389 0.50 29.19 10.62
C SER A 389 -0.79 28.69 11.22
N ALA A 390 -1.61 27.91 10.50
CA ALA A 390 -2.91 27.45 10.98
C ALA A 390 -2.84 26.17 11.83
N GLU A 391 -1.79 25.36 11.70
CA GLU A 391 -1.61 24.07 12.41
C GLU A 391 -2.87 23.16 12.44
N THR A 392 -3.60 23.09 11.33
CA THR A 392 -4.83 22.27 11.19
C THR A 392 -4.59 21.14 10.20
N LEU A 393 -5.15 19.95 10.47
CA LEU A 393 -5.23 18.90 9.46
C LEU A 393 -6.15 19.38 8.35
N GLN A 394 -5.75 19.20 7.08
CA GLN A 394 -6.50 19.72 5.94
C GLN A 394 -6.98 18.62 5.01
N ASP A 395 -8.10 18.83 4.34
CA ASP A 395 -8.60 18.02 3.24
C ASP A 395 -7.90 18.36 1.91
N ALA A 396 -8.24 17.64 0.84
CA ALA A 396 -7.60 17.83 -0.46
C ALA A 396 -7.83 19.23 -1.06
N TRP A 397 -8.88 19.93 -0.64
CA TRP A 397 -9.19 21.30 -1.06
C TRP A 397 -8.38 22.35 -0.26
N GLY A 398 -7.53 21.93 0.67
CA GLY A 398 -6.75 22.83 1.53
C GLY A 398 -7.58 23.45 2.66
N ARG A 399 -8.75 22.89 2.96
CA ARG A 399 -9.63 23.34 4.04
C ARG A 399 -9.42 22.49 5.28
N PRO A 400 -9.60 23.03 6.49
CA PRO A 400 -9.48 22.25 7.72
C PRO A 400 -10.43 21.03 7.73
N LEU A 401 -9.94 19.90 8.21
CA LEU A 401 -10.77 18.80 8.68
C LEU A 401 -11.36 19.19 10.03
N HIS A 402 -12.64 18.92 10.22
CA HIS A 402 -13.39 19.27 11.42
C HIS A 402 -13.57 18.03 12.28
N PHE A 403 -13.20 18.11 13.56
CA PHE A 403 -13.36 17.03 14.52
C PHE A 403 -14.39 17.43 15.56
N PHE A 404 -15.32 16.52 15.86
CA PHE A 404 -16.42 16.77 16.79
C PHE A 404 -16.60 15.62 17.76
N ASN A 405 -16.67 15.94 19.06
CA ASN A 405 -17.19 15.03 20.07
C ASN A 405 -18.72 15.08 20.02
N ILE A 406 -19.32 14.01 19.52
CA ILE A 406 -20.77 13.86 19.37
C ILE A 406 -21.30 12.82 20.36
N LYS A 407 -22.60 12.88 20.66
CA LYS A 407 -23.27 11.85 21.47
C LYS A 407 -24.26 11.08 20.60
N GLU A 408 -24.17 9.76 20.62
CA GLU A 408 -25.17 8.88 19.99
C GLU A 408 -25.62 7.83 21.01
N ASN A 409 -26.91 7.87 21.39
CA ASN A 409 -27.48 7.03 22.45
C ASN A 409 -26.67 7.14 23.76
N GLU A 410 -26.40 8.37 24.20
CA GLU A 410 -25.62 8.70 25.43
C GLU A 410 -24.16 8.25 25.44
N LYS A 411 -23.65 7.72 24.32
CA LYS A 411 -22.24 7.34 24.17
C LYS A 411 -21.47 8.40 23.41
N ASP A 412 -20.30 8.75 23.91
CA ASP A 412 -19.38 9.66 23.23
C ASP A 412 -18.77 8.98 22.00
N GLN A 413 -18.73 9.73 20.90
CA GLN A 413 -18.13 9.34 19.64
C GLN A 413 -17.37 10.52 19.05
N LEU A 414 -16.46 10.21 18.13
CA LEU A 414 -15.68 11.22 17.43
C LEU A 414 -16.07 11.23 15.94
N MET A 415 -16.59 12.36 15.46
CA MET A 415 -16.86 12.57 14.05
C MET A 415 -15.71 13.37 13.40
N VAL A 416 -15.20 12.87 12.27
CA VAL A 416 -14.26 13.58 11.40
C VAL A 416 -14.99 13.98 10.13
N LEU A 417 -14.96 15.26 9.77
CA LEU A 417 -15.72 15.83 8.67
C LEU A 417 -14.85 16.69 7.76
N SER A 418 -14.98 16.52 6.45
CA SER A 418 -14.58 17.49 5.44
C SER A 418 -15.84 18.11 4.83
N GLY A 419 -15.82 19.44 4.64
CA GLY A 419 -16.88 20.18 3.95
C GLY A 419 -16.94 19.94 2.44
N GLY A 420 -16.13 19.02 1.90
CA GLY A 420 -16.20 18.67 0.50
C GLY A 420 -15.80 19.80 -0.46
N PRO A 421 -16.23 19.72 -1.73
CA PRO A 421 -16.09 20.77 -2.73
C PRO A 421 -16.62 22.15 -2.32
N SER A 422 -17.73 22.22 -1.58
CA SER A 422 -18.37 23.45 -1.11
C SER A 422 -17.59 24.08 0.05
N GLY A 423 -16.97 23.24 0.89
CA GLY A 423 -16.27 23.64 2.11
C GLY A 423 -17.21 24.11 3.20
N SER A 424 -18.52 23.96 2.98
CA SER A 424 -19.56 24.37 3.90
C SER A 424 -20.15 23.13 4.56
N PHE A 425 -20.67 23.30 5.76
CA PHE A 425 -21.52 22.30 6.39
C PHE A 425 -22.52 23.01 7.29
N CYS A 426 -23.59 22.32 7.64
CA CYS A 426 -24.68 22.81 8.46
C CYS A 426 -24.93 21.85 9.61
N ILE A 427 -24.81 22.36 10.83
CA ILE A 427 -25.34 21.73 12.04
C ILE A 427 -26.54 22.57 12.44
N THR A 428 -27.73 21.98 12.43
CA THR A 428 -28.98 22.70 12.70
C THR A 428 -29.25 22.74 14.20
N GLY A 429 -29.49 23.94 14.73
CA GLY A 429 -29.99 24.14 16.09
C GLY A 429 -31.49 23.91 16.22
N SER A 430 -32.05 24.21 17.40
CA SER A 430 -33.49 24.08 17.71
C SER A 430 -34.38 25.01 16.86
N ASP A 431 -33.82 26.06 16.28
CA ASP A 431 -34.52 26.99 15.39
C ASP A 431 -34.38 26.65 13.89
N ASN A 432 -33.86 25.44 13.57
CA ASN A 432 -33.54 24.98 12.21
C ASN A 432 -32.57 25.89 11.44
N LYS A 433 -31.85 26.79 12.11
CA LYS A 433 -30.78 27.56 11.45
C LYS A 433 -29.47 26.79 11.49
N CYS A 434 -28.75 26.87 10.39
CA CYS A 434 -27.37 26.40 10.33
C CYS A 434 -26.49 27.26 11.22
N LEU A 435 -25.74 26.62 12.09
CA LEU A 435 -24.75 27.28 12.92
C LEU A 435 -23.52 27.60 12.06
N HIS A 436 -23.03 28.84 12.15
CA HIS A 436 -21.86 29.28 11.40
C HIS A 436 -20.57 28.77 12.06
N MET A 437 -19.46 28.75 11.31
CA MET A 437 -18.16 28.32 11.83
C MET A 437 -17.73 29.11 13.08
N THR A 438 -18.01 30.41 13.10
CA THR A 438 -17.74 31.28 14.26
C THR A 438 -18.54 30.87 15.50
N ASP A 439 -19.73 30.30 15.31
CA ASP A 439 -20.55 29.80 16.41
C ASP A 439 -19.98 28.48 16.96
N LEU A 440 -19.30 27.71 16.10
CA LEU A 440 -18.67 26.43 16.46
C LEU A 440 -17.38 26.62 17.25
N GLU A 441 -16.64 27.71 17.04
CA GLU A 441 -15.35 27.92 17.73
C GLU A 441 -15.48 28.05 19.26
N ASN A 442 -16.59 28.60 19.73
CA ASN A 442 -16.90 28.73 21.16
C ASN A 442 -17.83 27.63 21.69
N TRP A 443 -18.00 26.56 20.90
CA TRP A 443 -19.01 25.56 21.18
C TRP A 443 -18.50 24.47 22.12
N THR A 444 -19.18 24.32 23.26
CA THR A 444 -18.90 23.32 24.30
C THR A 444 -19.99 22.24 24.46
N LYS A 445 -21.15 22.40 23.79
CA LYS A 445 -22.24 21.42 23.83
C LYS A 445 -22.00 20.27 22.84
N THR A 446 -22.25 19.04 23.23
CA THR A 446 -22.28 17.92 22.26
C THR A 446 -23.51 18.02 21.36
N PHE A 447 -23.41 17.55 20.12
CA PHE A 447 -24.57 17.41 19.21
C PHE A 447 -24.76 15.94 18.81
N SER A 448 -25.91 15.63 18.20
CA SER A 448 -26.27 14.26 17.76
C SER A 448 -26.35 14.16 16.23
N LEU A 449 -26.31 12.93 15.70
CA LEU A 449 -26.64 12.69 14.29
C LEU A 449 -28.16 12.62 14.13
N LYS A 450 -28.70 13.15 13.03
CA LYS A 450 -30.14 13.06 12.72
C LYS A 450 -30.57 11.58 12.67
N LYS A 451 -31.56 11.21 13.50
CA LYS A 451 -32.11 9.84 13.58
C LYS A 451 -33.54 9.86 13.08
N ASN A 452 -33.87 8.99 12.13
CA ASN A 452 -35.23 8.83 11.57
C ASN A 452 -35.87 10.13 11.03
N GLY A 453 -35.08 11.03 10.45
CA GLY A 453 -35.63 12.21 9.78
C GLY A 453 -35.89 13.42 10.69
N THR A 454 -35.70 13.31 12.01
CA THR A 454 -35.95 14.42 12.95
C THR A 454 -34.76 14.66 13.86
N CYS A 455 -34.38 15.92 14.01
CA CYS A 455 -33.56 16.36 15.14
C CYS A 455 -34.48 16.66 16.30
N THR A 456 -34.15 16.18 17.50
CA THR A 456 -34.95 16.46 18.68
C THR A 456 -34.85 17.95 19.02
N ASP A 457 -35.98 18.57 19.35
CA ASP A 457 -36.15 20.04 19.46
C ASP A 457 -35.14 20.73 20.41
N ASP A 458 -34.49 20.00 21.33
CA ASP A 458 -33.61 20.58 22.35
C ASP A 458 -32.11 20.40 22.08
N SER A 459 -31.69 19.73 21.01
CA SER A 459 -30.27 19.46 20.76
C SER A 459 -29.87 19.69 19.31
N PRO A 460 -28.77 20.44 19.07
CA PRO A 460 -28.23 20.59 17.72
C PRO A 460 -27.91 19.23 17.12
N CYS A 461 -27.99 19.14 15.80
CA CYS A 461 -27.76 17.89 15.08
C CYS A 461 -27.10 18.12 13.72
N TYR A 462 -26.42 17.08 13.22
CA TYR A 462 -25.94 17.04 11.85
C TYR A 462 -26.89 16.23 10.95
N ASP A 463 -27.37 16.86 9.89
CA ASP A 463 -28.25 16.27 8.88
C ASP A 463 -27.50 16.04 7.55
N PRO A 464 -27.14 14.80 7.19
CA PRO A 464 -26.44 14.54 5.93
C PRO A 464 -27.28 14.86 4.67
N GLU A 465 -28.60 14.99 4.80
CA GLU A 465 -29.51 15.30 3.68
C GLU A 465 -29.65 16.81 3.43
N HIS A 466 -29.22 17.65 4.37
CA HIS A 466 -29.25 19.10 4.22
C HIS A 466 -28.45 19.53 2.99
N ASP A 467 -28.92 20.53 2.23
CA ASP A 467 -28.32 20.91 0.94
C ASP A 467 -26.83 21.30 1.06
N LEU A 468 -26.46 21.97 2.15
CA LEU A 468 -25.06 22.31 2.46
C LEU A 468 -24.19 21.13 2.92
N ASN A 469 -24.77 19.96 3.18
CA ASN A 469 -24.07 18.77 3.67
C ASN A 469 -23.93 17.67 2.61
N ARG A 470 -24.58 17.82 1.45
CA ARG A 470 -24.66 16.76 0.41
C ARG A 470 -23.30 16.36 -0.13
N ASP A 471 -22.34 17.27 -0.14
CA ASP A 471 -21.00 17.04 -0.67
C ASP A 471 -19.95 16.80 0.43
N ASN A 472 -20.36 16.85 1.70
CA ASN A 472 -19.49 16.53 2.82
C ASN A 472 -19.01 15.09 2.77
N ARG A 473 -17.87 14.85 3.41
CA ARG A 473 -17.32 13.52 3.64
C ARG A 473 -17.08 13.34 5.12
N ILE A 474 -17.68 12.29 5.69
CA ILE A 474 -17.65 12.04 7.12
C ILE A 474 -17.10 10.65 7.44
N ARG A 475 -16.46 10.55 8.60
CA ARG A 475 -16.13 9.30 9.30
C ARG A 475 -16.59 9.46 10.74
N ILE A 476 -17.23 8.41 11.27
CA ILE A 476 -17.70 8.38 12.65
C ILE A 476 -16.99 7.24 13.33
N LEU A 477 -16.22 7.58 14.36
CA LEU A 477 -15.50 6.65 15.21
C LEU A 477 -16.31 6.43 16.48
N ARG A 478 -16.81 5.22 16.67
CA ARG A 478 -17.56 4.83 17.86
C ARG A 478 -16.63 4.24 18.89
N MET A 479 -17.01 4.33 20.16
CA MET A 479 -16.21 3.74 21.25
C MET A 479 -15.94 2.24 21.04
N GLN A 480 -16.95 1.53 20.54
CA GLN A 480 -16.86 0.10 20.21
C GLN A 480 -15.89 -0.23 19.06
N ASP A 481 -15.53 0.76 18.23
CA ASP A 481 -14.63 0.55 17.10
C ASP A 481 -13.17 0.45 17.56
N TRP A 482 -12.85 0.96 18.76
CA TRP A 482 -11.48 0.99 19.28
C TRP A 482 -11.28 0.26 20.61
N THR A 483 -12.35 -0.07 21.35
CA THR A 483 -12.31 -1.06 22.44
C THR A 483 -12.21 -2.46 21.83
N PRO A 484 -11.04 -3.10 21.77
CA PRO A 484 -10.92 -4.39 21.11
C PRO A 484 -11.49 -5.49 22.00
N GLY A 485 -11.68 -6.65 21.39
CA GLY A 485 -12.29 -7.80 22.05
C GLY A 485 -11.43 -8.39 23.17
N PHE A 486 -11.84 -9.56 23.61
CA PHE A 486 -11.25 -10.28 24.73
C PHE A 486 -9.89 -10.89 24.34
N LEU A 487 -8.91 -10.83 25.23
CA LEU A 487 -7.65 -11.55 25.13
C LEU A 487 -7.59 -12.59 26.25
N LYS A 488 -7.34 -13.83 25.83
CA LYS A 488 -6.87 -14.86 26.73
C LYS A 488 -5.42 -15.16 26.39
N LEU A 489 -4.53 -14.76 27.28
CA LEU A 489 -3.09 -14.94 27.13
C LEU A 489 -2.60 -16.01 28.09
N THR A 490 -2.00 -17.06 27.58
CA THR A 490 -1.25 -18.05 28.35
C THR A 490 0.23 -17.90 28.02
N ILE A 491 1.09 -17.72 29.03
CA ILE A 491 2.53 -17.61 28.85
C ILE A 491 3.15 -18.82 29.51
N ARG A 492 3.94 -19.59 28.76
CA ARG A 492 4.78 -20.65 29.30
C ARG A 492 6.22 -20.22 29.33
N PHE A 493 6.86 -20.42 30.46
CA PHE A 493 8.30 -20.23 30.57
C PHE A 493 9.02 -21.57 30.43
N HIS A 494 10.15 -21.57 29.72
CA HIS A 494 11.00 -22.73 29.52
C HIS A 494 12.43 -22.41 29.99
N ASN A 495 13.14 -23.45 30.49
CA ASN A 495 14.54 -23.40 30.93
C ASN A 495 14.87 -22.40 32.05
N ILE A 496 13.94 -22.13 32.97
CA ILE A 496 14.30 -21.34 34.15
C ILE A 496 14.92 -22.23 35.23
N GLU A 497 16.18 -22.62 35.06
CA GLU A 497 16.93 -23.42 36.07
C GLU A 497 17.02 -22.72 37.44
N ALA A 498 16.87 -21.39 37.49
CA ALA A 498 17.04 -20.57 38.69
C ALA A 498 15.75 -20.16 39.43
N ALA A 499 14.54 -20.43 38.90
CA ALA A 499 13.27 -19.93 39.48
C ALA A 499 12.35 -21.04 40.04
N CYS A 500 12.88 -22.24 40.24
CA CYS A 500 12.12 -23.28 40.92
C CYS A 500 12.05 -22.96 42.44
N PRO A 501 10.91 -23.22 43.11
CA PRO A 501 10.70 -22.83 44.50
C PRO A 501 11.76 -23.46 45.42
N GLY A 502 12.57 -22.62 46.05
CA GLY A 502 13.68 -23.01 46.93
C GLY A 502 14.99 -22.26 46.71
N SER A 503 15.18 -21.62 45.54
CA SER A 503 16.24 -20.63 45.32
C SER A 503 15.78 -19.26 45.82
N GLY A 504 16.60 -18.59 46.64
CA GLY A 504 16.26 -17.29 47.22
C GLY A 504 15.97 -16.21 46.16
N ASP A 505 15.01 -15.35 46.50
CA ASP A 505 14.76 -13.98 46.02
C ASP A 505 14.60 -13.66 44.51
N GLU A 506 14.80 -14.59 43.59
CA GLU A 506 14.70 -14.31 42.14
C GLU A 506 13.38 -14.78 41.50
N LYS A 507 12.28 -14.04 41.73
CA LYS A 507 11.00 -14.28 41.06
C LYS A 507 10.93 -13.52 39.72
N ILE A 508 10.48 -14.19 38.66
CA ILE A 508 10.07 -13.53 37.41
C ILE A 508 8.62 -13.11 37.57
N ARG A 509 8.34 -11.81 37.48
CA ARG A 509 6.98 -11.27 37.50
C ARG A 509 6.61 -10.84 36.12
N CYS A 510 5.32 -10.94 35.80
CA CYS A 510 4.77 -10.39 34.58
C CYS A 510 3.51 -9.60 34.88
N ARG A 511 3.32 -8.49 34.18
CA ARG A 511 2.18 -7.60 34.30
C ARG A 511 1.73 -7.19 32.90
N ILE A 512 0.42 -7.10 32.70
CA ILE A 512 -0.15 -6.56 31.45
C ILE A 512 -0.48 -5.09 31.66
N TYR A 513 0.06 -4.25 30.80
CA TYR A 513 -0.21 -2.82 30.70
C TYR A 513 -1.20 -2.55 29.56
N GLY A 514 -1.93 -1.43 29.66
CA GLY A 514 -2.93 -1.00 28.66
C GLY A 514 -4.36 -1.39 29.02
N ILE A 515 -4.62 -1.75 30.28
CA ILE A 515 -5.94 -2.14 30.78
C ILE A 515 -6.58 -0.90 31.43
N THR A 516 -7.77 -0.51 30.99
CA THR A 516 -8.54 0.55 31.65
C THR A 516 -9.19 -0.02 32.91
N GLY A 517 -8.49 0.07 34.04
CA GLY A 517 -9.07 -0.17 35.36
C GLY A 517 -9.98 0.98 35.81
N ASP A 518 -10.88 0.71 36.76
CA ASP A 518 -11.60 1.76 37.47
C ASP A 518 -10.59 2.73 38.08
N LYS A 519 -10.68 4.04 37.82
CA LYS A 519 -9.64 5.05 38.15
C LYS A 519 -9.25 5.09 39.63
N ASN A 520 -10.03 4.44 40.50
CA ASN A 520 -9.85 4.36 41.95
C ASN A 520 -9.27 3.02 42.43
N GLN A 521 -9.16 2.02 41.56
CA GLN A 521 -8.37 0.81 41.78
C GLN A 521 -7.13 0.95 40.91
N ASP A 522 -5.97 0.70 41.50
CA ASP A 522 -4.70 0.66 40.76
C ASP A 522 -4.96 -0.14 39.46
N PRO A 523 -4.73 0.42 38.25
CA PRO A 523 -5.23 -0.13 36.97
C PRO A 523 -4.56 -1.44 36.54
N TRP A 524 -4.05 -2.20 37.50
CA TRP A 524 -3.20 -3.35 37.34
C TRP A 524 -3.92 -4.58 37.91
N VAL A 525 -4.07 -5.61 37.08
CA VAL A 525 -4.39 -6.94 37.56
C VAL A 525 -3.07 -7.65 37.86
N GLU A 526 -2.67 -7.66 39.13
CA GLU A 526 -1.69 -8.64 39.61
C GLU A 526 -2.43 -9.91 39.99
N SER A 527 -2.16 -11.01 39.27
CA SER A 527 -1.93 -12.34 39.88
C SER A 527 -1.97 -13.43 38.82
N GLY A 528 -0.82 -14.10 38.65
CA GLY A 528 -0.82 -15.54 38.48
C GLY A 528 -0.16 -16.12 39.72
N GLU A 529 -0.89 -16.88 40.53
CA GLU A 529 -0.26 -17.74 41.54
C GLU A 529 0.44 -18.91 40.85
N TRP A 530 1.64 -19.23 41.33
CA TRP A 530 2.49 -20.29 40.78
C TRP A 530 1.92 -21.65 41.16
N THR A 531 1.23 -22.32 40.23
CA THR A 531 0.79 -23.71 40.45
C THR A 531 1.84 -24.69 39.94
N TRP A 532 2.38 -25.50 40.85
CA TRP A 532 3.29 -26.60 40.55
C TRP A 532 2.48 -27.87 40.23
N THR A 533 2.82 -28.56 39.16
CA THR A 533 2.37 -29.93 38.90
C THR A 533 3.58 -30.85 38.93
N GLU A 534 3.65 -31.73 39.93
CA GLU A 534 4.66 -32.80 39.96
C GLU A 534 4.42 -33.74 38.76
N GLY A 535 5.48 -34.00 37.99
CA GLY A 535 5.45 -35.03 36.95
C GLY A 535 5.33 -36.41 37.58
N GLU A 536 4.48 -37.28 37.01
CA GLU A 536 4.11 -38.60 37.55
C GLU A 536 5.30 -39.57 37.78
N ASN A 537 6.53 -39.24 37.36
CA ASN A 537 7.68 -40.15 37.40
C ASN A 537 8.93 -39.64 38.16
N GLY A 538 8.87 -38.52 38.89
CA GLY A 538 10.01 -38.05 39.69
C GLY A 538 11.27 -37.67 38.88
N THR A 539 11.16 -37.60 37.55
CA THR A 539 12.12 -36.91 36.70
C THR A 539 11.96 -35.41 36.92
N GLN A 540 13.06 -34.68 37.12
CA GLN A 540 13.09 -33.21 37.13
C GLN A 540 12.73 -32.70 35.74
N ASP A 541 11.47 -32.83 35.35
CA ASP A 541 10.96 -32.31 34.11
C ASP A 541 10.61 -30.84 34.31
N THR A 542 11.38 -30.00 33.63
CA THR A 542 11.06 -28.63 33.21
C THR A 542 10.02 -27.92 34.07
N CYS A 543 10.46 -27.04 34.98
CA CYS A 543 9.61 -26.05 35.65
C CYS A 543 8.85 -25.25 34.56
N THR A 544 7.63 -25.68 34.23
CA THR A 544 6.76 -25.04 33.25
C THR A 544 5.78 -24.18 34.03
N SER A 545 6.15 -22.92 34.26
CA SER A 545 5.21 -21.96 34.82
C SER A 545 4.29 -21.44 33.72
N ALA A 546 3.00 -21.39 34.00
CA ALA A 546 1.99 -20.81 33.13
C ALA A 546 1.42 -19.55 33.78
N PHE A 547 1.67 -18.38 33.21
CA PHE A 547 0.89 -17.18 33.54
C PHE A 547 -0.34 -17.19 32.64
N SER A 548 -1.54 -17.09 33.20
CA SER A 548 -2.77 -16.96 32.42
C SER A 548 -3.44 -15.64 32.76
N PHE A 549 -3.72 -14.85 31.73
CA PHE A 549 -4.53 -13.66 31.82
C PHE A 549 -5.75 -13.84 30.92
N SER A 550 -6.93 -13.50 31.44
CA SER A 550 -8.19 -13.48 30.69
C SER A 550 -8.96 -12.25 31.13
N ASP A 551 -9.49 -11.49 30.19
CA ASP A 551 -10.33 -10.31 30.44
C ASP A 551 -11.78 -10.53 30.01
N THR A 552 -12.21 -11.78 29.98
CA THR A 552 -13.54 -12.21 29.51
C THR A 552 -14.70 -11.72 30.39
N ASP A 553 -14.42 -11.27 31.61
CA ASP A 553 -15.41 -11.14 32.68
C ASP A 553 -15.59 -9.68 33.13
N ASP A 554 -16.15 -8.81 32.26
CA ASP A 554 -16.73 -7.49 32.62
C ASP A 554 -15.86 -6.22 32.70
N SER A 555 -14.60 -6.21 32.23
CA SER A 555 -13.91 -4.93 31.98
C SER A 555 -13.81 -4.64 30.48
N ARG A 556 -14.54 -3.60 30.02
CA ARG A 556 -14.35 -3.06 28.66
C ARG A 556 -12.99 -2.40 28.63
N LEU A 557 -12.05 -3.01 27.90
CA LEU A 557 -10.70 -2.46 27.77
C LEU A 557 -10.59 -1.58 26.54
N ALA A 558 -9.97 -0.42 26.73
CA ALA A 558 -9.82 0.58 25.69
C ALA A 558 -8.65 0.31 24.71
N SER A 559 -7.63 -0.49 25.09
CA SER A 559 -6.45 -0.67 24.22
C SER A 559 -6.45 -1.92 23.35
N GLY A 560 -6.10 -1.74 22.07
CA GLY A 560 -5.65 -2.83 21.20
C GLY A 560 -4.20 -3.21 21.36
N GLY A 561 -3.36 -2.29 21.85
CA GLY A 561 -1.97 -2.56 22.22
C GLY A 561 -1.89 -2.90 23.70
N ARG A 562 -1.77 -4.19 24.03
CA ARG A 562 -1.44 -4.62 25.39
C ARG A 562 0.04 -4.90 25.45
N TYR A 563 0.64 -4.59 26.58
CA TYR A 563 2.06 -4.85 26.77
C TYR A 563 2.24 -5.75 27.96
N LEU A 564 2.63 -6.97 27.68
CA LEU A 564 3.11 -7.88 28.70
C LEU A 564 4.53 -7.46 29.04
N VAL A 565 4.72 -6.97 30.25
CA VAL A 565 6.04 -6.63 30.79
C VAL A 565 6.41 -7.70 31.79
N CYS A 566 7.48 -8.43 31.51
CA CYS A 566 8.05 -9.38 32.44
C CYS A 566 9.39 -8.85 32.97
N TRP A 567 9.61 -8.96 34.26
CA TRP A 567 10.85 -8.55 34.91
C TRP A 567 11.33 -9.58 35.95
N LYS A 568 12.64 -9.60 36.20
CA LYS A 568 13.27 -10.39 37.26
C LYS A 568 13.65 -9.45 38.40
N GLY A 569 13.13 -9.65 39.61
CA GLY A 569 13.44 -8.77 40.77
C GLY A 569 12.43 -8.80 41.93
N GLY A 570 12.58 -7.83 42.85
CA GLY A 570 11.82 -7.67 44.10
C GLY A 570 10.32 -7.40 43.93
N ASP A 571 9.63 -7.04 45.02
CA ASP A 571 8.17 -6.87 45.03
C ASP A 571 7.67 -5.71 44.17
N ASP A 572 8.52 -4.74 43.92
CA ASP A 572 8.11 -3.51 43.26
C ASP A 572 8.07 -3.65 41.72
N PRO A 573 7.21 -2.86 41.04
CA PRO A 573 7.17 -2.79 39.58
C PRO A 573 8.52 -2.38 38.99
N PRO A 574 8.76 -2.66 37.69
CA PRO A 574 10.03 -2.36 37.03
C PRO A 574 10.43 -0.86 37.10
N GLU A 575 9.47 0.03 37.35
CA GLU A 575 9.68 1.47 37.49
C GLU A 575 10.58 1.86 38.67
N SER A 576 10.61 1.05 39.73
CA SER A 576 11.41 1.29 40.93
C SER A 576 12.61 0.36 41.04
N CYS A 577 13.02 -0.27 39.94
CA CYS A 577 14.16 -1.19 39.91
C CYS A 577 15.41 -0.51 39.29
N PRO A 578 16.15 0.33 40.04
CA PRO A 578 17.32 1.06 39.51
C PRO A 578 18.57 0.19 39.35
N SER A 579 18.54 -1.08 39.75
CA SER A 579 19.71 -1.95 39.70
C SER A 579 19.94 -2.52 38.30
N GLU A 580 21.21 -2.60 37.89
CA GLU A 580 21.68 -3.22 36.63
C GLU A 580 21.23 -4.68 36.41
N ASN A 581 20.61 -5.30 37.40
CA ASN A 581 20.14 -6.69 37.38
C ASN A 581 18.67 -6.87 36.96
N CYS A 582 17.93 -5.78 36.69
CA CYS A 582 16.53 -5.90 36.26
C CYS A 582 16.43 -6.18 34.75
N LEU A 583 16.17 -7.44 34.39
CA LEU A 583 15.90 -7.80 33.00
C LEU A 583 14.43 -7.54 32.67
N ILE A 584 14.14 -6.44 31.97
CA ILE A 584 12.79 -6.12 31.50
C ILE A 584 12.61 -6.66 30.06
N ARG A 585 11.51 -7.37 29.83
CA ARG A 585 11.05 -7.83 28.51
C ARG A 585 9.63 -7.35 28.27
N ILE A 586 9.42 -6.63 27.18
CA ILE A 586 8.12 -6.07 26.79
C ILE A 586 7.65 -6.82 25.55
N PHE A 587 6.47 -7.41 25.61
CA PHE A 587 5.83 -8.10 24.49
C PHE A 587 4.54 -7.39 24.13
N SER A 588 4.40 -6.98 22.88
CA SER A 588 3.13 -6.47 22.35
C SER A 588 2.17 -7.62 22.12
N VAL A 589 1.01 -7.56 22.76
CA VAL A 589 -0.07 -8.53 22.64
C VAL A 589 -1.31 -7.79 22.15
N TYR A 590 -1.85 -8.23 21.02
CA TYR A 590 -2.97 -7.54 20.39
C TYR A 590 -4.26 -8.34 20.57
N ALA A 591 -5.33 -7.65 20.98
CA ALA A 591 -6.68 -8.18 20.92
C ALA A 591 -7.35 -7.80 19.60
N SER A 592 -8.27 -8.64 19.12
CA SER A 592 -9.08 -8.35 17.93
C SER A 592 -10.48 -7.91 18.35
N PRO A 593 -11.02 -6.80 17.82
CA PRO A 593 -12.38 -6.36 18.09
C PRO A 593 -13.42 -7.46 17.88
N GLY A 594 -14.30 -7.64 18.88
CA GLY A 594 -15.42 -8.59 18.81
C GLY A 594 -15.06 -10.07 18.76
N ARG A 595 -13.78 -10.46 18.96
CA ARG A 595 -13.35 -11.87 18.98
C ARG A 595 -12.48 -12.14 20.21
N MET A 596 -12.67 -13.32 20.82
CA MET A 596 -11.71 -13.84 21.78
C MET A 596 -10.45 -14.26 21.03
N VAL A 597 -9.32 -13.69 21.42
CA VAL A 597 -8.01 -14.05 20.88
C VAL A 597 -7.28 -14.88 21.93
N ASP A 598 -7.24 -16.19 21.70
CA ASP A 598 -6.43 -17.11 22.49
C ASP A 598 -4.97 -17.04 21.99
N ARG A 599 -4.05 -16.65 22.87
CA ARG A 599 -2.62 -16.55 22.56
C ARG A 599 -1.82 -17.36 23.56
N GLU A 600 -0.89 -18.14 23.03
CA GLU A 600 0.12 -18.81 23.81
C GLU A 600 1.50 -18.22 23.48
N LEU A 601 2.21 -17.70 24.49
CA LEU A 601 3.58 -17.21 24.37
C LEU A 601 4.52 -18.17 25.09
N VAL A 602 5.55 -18.66 24.40
CA VAL A 602 6.62 -19.45 25.03
C VAL A 602 7.86 -18.58 25.16
N ILE A 603 8.29 -18.31 26.39
CA ILE A 603 9.46 -17.49 26.70
C ILE A 603 10.59 -18.40 27.18
N ASN A 604 11.66 -18.49 26.38
CA ASN A 604 12.90 -19.16 26.75
C ASN A 604 13.83 -18.13 27.40
N PHE A 605 14.15 -18.30 28.68
CA PHE A 605 15.24 -17.58 29.32
C PHE A 605 16.52 -18.39 29.12
N ASN A 606 17.40 -17.91 28.24
CA ASN A 606 18.75 -18.44 28.07
C ASN A 606 19.76 -17.59 28.84
#